data_AF-A0A2V6FQJ9-F1
#
_entry.id   AF-A0A2V6FQJ9-F1
#
_cell.length_a   1.000
_cell.length_b   1.000
_cell.length_c   1.000
_cell.angle_alpha   90.00
_cell.angle_beta   90.00
_cell.angle_gamma   90.00
#
_symmetry.space_group_name_H-M   'P 1'
#
loop_
_entity.id
_entity.type
_entity.pdbx_description
1 polymer ?
#
loop_
_entity_poly.entity_id
_entity_poly.type
_entity_poly.pdbx_seq_one_letter_code
_entity_poly.pdbx_strand_id
1 'polypeptide(L)'
;AVRETIACFPVYRTYLEPGKPVSPEDRAVIERAVAAAKRRNPAIEESVFNFLRDLLLFRFPENLDEEQRAAHAQFVLKFQQFTGPIMAKGVEDTVFYIYNRLAALNEVGGEPHFFGLSVEAFHQRNLQRQRDWPDSLVATSTHDTKRSEDVRARMLAISEIPQLWGRSLQKWRTANRRFKKQIDEAEAPDADEEYLLYQTLLGAWPINVDGVPAASVSTEFVSRIQGYMAKALKEAKLNTSWIQPNENWDNAMGDFVARILEESPRNKFLPAFLPVAEEIARLGAINSLAQITIKFTAPGVPDVYQGTELWDDSLVDPDNRRPVDYARRRKMLKEVEHVPPSDLMRCWANGRIGGAFADCAIGFVRRHQDRAIVVMVPRLSSRVGFPPVGESWQDTHANLASGPCGLHDVFSDRELRAENSQLKLSEAMLQLPFAVFTNS
;
A
#
# COMPACT_ATOMS: atom_id res chain seq x y z
N ALA A 1 19.70 -14.88 -23.60
CA ALA A 1 19.12 -15.89 -22.69
C ALA A 1 19.17 -15.48 -21.22
N VAL A 2 20.34 -15.21 -20.61
CA VAL A 2 20.46 -14.87 -19.17
C VAL A 2 19.61 -13.65 -18.78
N ARG A 3 19.84 -12.49 -19.42
CA ARG A 3 19.06 -11.25 -19.18
C ARG A 3 17.54 -11.50 -19.28
N GLU A 4 17.12 -12.15 -20.37
CA GLU A 4 15.72 -12.45 -20.66
C GLU A 4 15.10 -13.38 -19.60
N THR A 5 15.88 -14.36 -19.10
CA THR A 5 15.43 -15.28 -18.04
C THR A 5 15.27 -14.55 -16.73
N ILE A 6 16.22 -13.69 -16.35
CA ILE A 6 16.13 -12.86 -15.14
C ILE A 6 14.91 -11.92 -15.23
N ALA A 7 14.66 -11.29 -16.37
CA ALA A 7 13.49 -10.43 -16.59
C ALA A 7 12.15 -11.20 -16.51
N CYS A 8 12.19 -12.53 -16.58
CA CYS A 8 11.01 -13.40 -16.44
C CYS A 8 10.94 -14.12 -15.08
N PHE A 9 11.86 -13.83 -14.15
CA PHE A 9 11.82 -14.44 -12.82
C PHE A 9 10.63 -13.90 -12.01
N PRO A 10 9.73 -14.77 -11.51
CA PRO A 10 8.53 -14.34 -10.78
C PRO A 10 8.77 -14.06 -9.29
N VAL A 11 9.99 -14.27 -8.80
CA VAL A 11 10.40 -14.09 -7.40
C VAL A 11 11.75 -13.38 -7.35
N TYR A 12 12.08 -12.80 -6.19
CA TYR A 12 13.38 -12.18 -5.96
C TYR A 12 14.56 -13.12 -6.28
N ARG A 13 14.49 -14.37 -5.81
CA ARG A 13 15.52 -15.39 -6.06
C ARG A 13 15.03 -16.79 -5.68
N THR A 14 15.75 -17.78 -6.15
CA THR A 14 15.67 -19.18 -5.70
C THR A 14 16.74 -19.48 -4.65
N TYR A 15 16.68 -20.68 -4.05
CA TYR A 15 17.57 -21.11 -2.97
C TYR A 15 18.19 -22.51 -3.20
N LEU A 16 18.75 -22.72 -4.40
CA LEU A 16 19.52 -23.92 -4.73
C LEU A 16 20.91 -23.91 -4.09
N GLU A 17 21.33 -25.08 -3.63
CA GLU A 17 22.63 -25.33 -3.01
C GLU A 17 23.33 -26.52 -3.69
N PRO A 18 24.61 -26.41 -4.07
CA PRO A 18 25.37 -27.52 -4.64
C PRO A 18 25.36 -28.74 -3.71
N GLY A 19 25.11 -29.93 -4.27
CA GLY A 19 25.05 -31.18 -3.51
C GLY A 19 23.72 -31.44 -2.79
N LYS A 20 22.76 -30.50 -2.82
CA LYS A 20 21.40 -30.73 -2.32
C LYS A 20 20.40 -30.92 -3.47
N PRO A 21 19.33 -31.70 -3.26
CA PRO A 21 18.25 -31.79 -4.22
C PRO A 21 17.61 -30.43 -4.49
N VAL A 22 17.30 -30.13 -5.75
CA VAL A 22 16.53 -28.94 -6.12
C VAL A 22 15.08 -29.12 -5.68
N SER A 23 14.56 -28.16 -4.91
CA SER A 23 13.17 -28.14 -4.45
C SER A 23 12.18 -28.12 -5.64
N PRO A 24 11.00 -28.75 -5.52
CA PRO A 24 9.94 -28.63 -6.54
C PRO A 24 9.57 -27.18 -6.84
N GLU A 25 9.56 -26.32 -5.82
CA GLU A 25 9.22 -24.90 -5.90
C GLU A 25 10.23 -24.12 -6.75
N ASP A 26 11.54 -24.23 -6.44
CA ASP A 26 12.57 -23.54 -7.20
C ASP A 26 12.67 -24.09 -8.63
N ARG A 27 12.47 -25.40 -8.82
CA ARG A 27 12.41 -26.00 -10.15
C ARG A 27 11.28 -25.37 -10.98
N ALA A 28 10.09 -25.26 -10.41
CA ALA A 28 8.94 -24.68 -11.11
C ALA A 28 9.16 -23.20 -11.45
N VAL A 29 9.81 -22.43 -10.57
CA VAL A 29 10.21 -21.04 -10.82
C VAL A 29 11.15 -20.94 -12.01
N ILE A 30 12.24 -21.72 -12.01
CA ILE A 30 13.26 -21.70 -13.08
C ILE A 30 12.66 -22.13 -14.41
N GLU A 31 11.93 -23.25 -14.44
CA GLU A 31 11.34 -23.77 -15.68
C GLU A 31 10.31 -22.78 -16.26
N ARG A 32 9.48 -22.16 -15.41
CA ARG A 32 8.53 -21.12 -15.84
C ARG A 32 9.25 -19.89 -16.41
N ALA A 33 10.28 -19.40 -15.74
CA ALA A 33 11.04 -18.22 -16.16
C ALA A 33 11.75 -18.46 -17.50
N VAL A 34 12.43 -19.60 -17.66
CA VAL A 34 13.10 -19.96 -18.91
C VAL A 34 12.08 -20.14 -20.05
N ALA A 35 10.97 -20.82 -19.81
CA ALA A 35 9.94 -21.01 -20.83
C ALA A 35 9.32 -19.67 -21.27
N ALA A 36 9.08 -18.74 -20.35
CA ALA A 36 8.61 -17.40 -20.67
C ALA A 36 9.65 -16.59 -21.47
N ALA A 37 10.92 -16.64 -21.06
CA ALA A 37 12.00 -15.96 -21.76
C ALA A 37 12.19 -16.47 -23.19
N LYS A 38 12.13 -17.80 -23.37
CA LYS A 38 12.17 -18.44 -24.68
C LYS A 38 11.00 -17.99 -25.57
N ARG A 39 9.76 -18.00 -25.06
CA ARG A 39 8.57 -17.56 -25.82
C ARG A 39 8.65 -16.08 -26.25
N ARG A 40 9.22 -15.21 -25.41
CA ARG A 40 9.38 -13.77 -25.70
C ARG A 40 10.48 -13.49 -26.72
N ASN A 41 11.39 -14.43 -26.97
CA ASN A 41 12.59 -14.23 -27.77
C ASN A 41 12.73 -15.31 -28.88
N PRO A 42 11.80 -15.39 -29.85
CA PRO A 42 11.78 -16.45 -30.87
C PRO A 42 12.97 -16.41 -31.83
N ALA A 43 13.68 -15.29 -31.92
CA ALA A 43 14.87 -15.13 -32.76
C ALA A 43 16.17 -15.70 -32.12
N ILE A 44 16.14 -16.07 -30.84
CA ILE A 44 17.27 -16.69 -30.14
C ILE A 44 17.12 -18.20 -30.18
N GLU A 45 18.18 -18.90 -30.54
CA GLU A 45 18.23 -20.37 -30.55
C GLU A 45 17.73 -21.00 -29.24
N GLU A 46 16.80 -21.93 -29.37
CA GLU A 46 16.17 -22.62 -28.24
C GLU A 46 17.19 -23.33 -27.35
N SER A 47 18.23 -23.90 -27.96
CA SER A 47 19.28 -24.66 -27.28
C SER A 47 19.97 -23.84 -26.18
N VAL A 48 20.09 -22.52 -26.34
CA VAL A 48 20.71 -21.63 -25.36
C VAL A 48 19.86 -21.52 -24.10
N PHE A 49 18.53 -21.49 -24.24
CA PHE A 49 17.61 -21.48 -23.10
C PHE A 49 17.57 -22.84 -22.40
N ASN A 50 17.58 -23.93 -23.16
CA ASN A 50 17.62 -25.28 -22.60
C ASN A 50 18.92 -25.52 -21.82
N PHE A 51 20.07 -25.08 -22.36
CA PHE A 51 21.35 -25.11 -21.67
C PHE A 51 21.29 -24.31 -20.35
N LEU A 52 20.77 -23.09 -20.38
CA LEU A 52 20.63 -22.27 -19.17
C LEU A 52 19.72 -22.92 -18.12
N ARG A 53 18.58 -23.50 -18.55
CA ARG A 53 17.68 -24.25 -17.65
C ARG A 53 18.44 -25.39 -16.97
N ASP A 54 19.13 -26.20 -17.75
CA ASP A 54 19.80 -27.40 -17.22
C ASP A 54 20.98 -27.01 -16.31
N LEU A 55 21.71 -25.95 -16.65
CA LEU A 55 22.71 -25.33 -15.77
C LEU A 55 22.10 -24.88 -14.44
N LEU A 56 21.00 -24.10 -14.49
CA LEU A 56 20.30 -23.59 -13.30
C LEU A 56 19.66 -24.69 -12.45
N LEU A 57 19.39 -25.87 -13.00
CA LEU A 57 18.83 -27.01 -12.28
C LEU A 57 19.88 -28.05 -11.87
N PHE A 58 21.17 -27.73 -11.98
CA PHE A 58 22.29 -28.64 -11.75
C PHE A 58 22.23 -29.95 -12.57
N ARG A 59 21.57 -29.92 -13.73
CA ARG A 59 21.52 -31.02 -14.70
C ARG A 59 22.75 -30.96 -15.60
N PHE A 60 23.92 -31.22 -15.01
CA PHE A 60 25.20 -31.14 -15.70
C PHE A 60 25.46 -32.36 -16.58
N PRO A 61 26.17 -32.20 -17.72
CA PRO A 61 26.73 -33.33 -18.45
C PRO A 61 27.62 -34.21 -17.57
N GLU A 62 27.62 -35.52 -17.83
CA GLU A 62 28.41 -36.49 -17.05
C GLU A 62 29.92 -36.33 -17.28
N ASN A 63 30.33 -35.77 -18.41
CA ASN A 63 31.73 -35.63 -18.83
C ASN A 63 32.44 -34.39 -18.28
N LEU A 64 31.81 -33.61 -17.39
CA LEU A 64 32.48 -32.47 -16.76
C LEU A 64 33.51 -32.92 -15.73
N ASP A 65 34.68 -32.29 -15.74
CA ASP A 65 35.65 -32.41 -14.65
C ASP A 65 35.17 -31.67 -13.39
N GLU A 66 35.94 -31.80 -12.30
CA GLU A 66 35.61 -31.18 -11.02
C GLU A 66 35.63 -29.65 -11.08
N GLU A 67 36.57 -29.07 -11.83
CA GLU A 67 36.72 -27.62 -11.98
C GLU A 67 35.51 -27.02 -12.74
N GLN A 68 35.09 -27.67 -13.81
CA GLN A 68 33.92 -27.27 -14.61
C GLN A 68 32.63 -27.39 -13.81
N ARG A 69 32.44 -28.45 -13.02
CA ARG A 69 31.28 -28.58 -12.13
C ARG A 69 31.27 -27.48 -11.07
N ALA A 70 32.43 -27.15 -10.50
CA ALA A 70 32.55 -26.04 -9.56
C ALA A 70 32.21 -24.70 -10.22
N ALA A 71 32.69 -24.44 -11.43
CA ALA A 71 32.38 -23.23 -12.19
C ALA A 71 30.88 -23.10 -12.49
N HIS A 72 30.23 -24.20 -12.92
CA HIS A 72 28.79 -24.24 -13.14
C HIS A 72 28.00 -23.97 -11.85
N ALA A 73 28.39 -24.61 -10.74
CA ALA A 73 27.78 -24.37 -9.44
C ALA A 73 27.92 -22.91 -9.00
N GLN A 74 29.11 -22.31 -9.17
CA GLN A 74 29.35 -20.90 -8.88
C GLN A 74 28.48 -19.98 -9.75
N PHE A 75 28.29 -20.30 -11.03
CA PHE A 75 27.39 -19.55 -11.90
C PHE A 75 25.96 -19.53 -11.35
N VAL A 76 25.41 -20.68 -10.93
CA VAL A 76 24.06 -20.75 -10.35
C VAL A 76 23.97 -19.90 -9.07
N LEU A 77 24.96 -20.02 -8.17
CA LEU A 77 25.00 -19.22 -6.95
C LEU A 77 25.05 -17.72 -7.25
N LYS A 78 25.87 -17.30 -8.23
CA LYS A 78 25.93 -15.90 -8.69
C LYS A 78 24.60 -15.46 -9.30
N PHE A 79 23.98 -16.28 -10.14
CA PHE A 79 22.67 -15.98 -10.71
C PHE A 79 21.63 -15.68 -9.61
N GLN A 80 21.58 -16.50 -8.55
CA GLN A 80 20.69 -16.28 -7.40
C GLN A 80 21.02 -15.02 -6.59
N GLN A 81 22.27 -14.57 -6.61
CA GLN A 81 22.68 -13.31 -5.99
C GLN A 81 22.27 -12.08 -6.83
N PHE A 82 22.17 -12.21 -8.15
CA PHE A 82 21.87 -11.11 -9.06
C PHE A 82 20.37 -10.89 -9.32
N THR A 83 19.53 -11.93 -9.25
CA THR A 83 18.09 -11.78 -9.53
C THR A 83 17.40 -10.81 -8.56
N GLY A 84 17.78 -10.83 -7.27
CA GLY A 84 17.18 -9.98 -6.25
C GLY A 84 17.38 -8.48 -6.50
N PRO A 85 18.63 -8.00 -6.62
CA PRO A 85 18.90 -6.60 -6.95
C PRO A 85 18.26 -6.14 -8.27
N ILE A 86 18.22 -7.01 -9.29
CA ILE A 86 17.58 -6.67 -10.58
C ILE A 86 16.06 -6.51 -10.41
N MET A 87 15.41 -7.37 -9.62
CA MET A 87 14.00 -7.19 -9.27
C MET A 87 13.79 -5.86 -8.57
N ALA A 88 14.54 -5.56 -7.50
CA ALA A 88 14.38 -4.33 -6.73
C ALA A 88 14.59 -3.07 -7.60
N LYS A 89 15.69 -3.02 -8.37
CA LYS A 89 15.99 -1.85 -9.23
C LYS A 89 15.03 -1.73 -10.42
N GLY A 90 14.61 -2.85 -11.01
CA GLY A 90 13.74 -2.87 -12.18
C GLY A 90 12.26 -2.65 -11.84
N VAL A 91 11.78 -3.21 -10.72
CA VAL A 91 10.38 -3.11 -10.33
C VAL A 91 10.17 -1.97 -9.34
N GLU A 92 10.80 -2.04 -8.17
CA GLU A 92 10.52 -1.13 -7.07
C GLU A 92 11.06 0.29 -7.31
N ASP A 93 12.21 0.40 -7.97
CA ASP A 93 12.87 1.68 -8.26
C ASP A 93 12.74 2.09 -9.73
N THR A 94 11.85 1.46 -10.51
CA THR A 94 11.55 1.91 -11.87
C THR A 94 10.07 1.74 -12.21
N VAL A 95 9.56 0.50 -12.33
CA VAL A 95 8.16 0.25 -12.72
C VAL A 95 7.15 0.93 -11.78
N PHE A 96 7.41 0.97 -10.47
CA PHE A 96 6.56 1.64 -9.49
C PHE A 96 6.41 3.16 -9.69
N TYR A 97 7.30 3.80 -10.46
CA TYR A 97 7.22 5.21 -10.82
C TYR A 97 6.69 5.45 -12.23
N ILE A 98 6.50 4.38 -13.02
CA ILE A 98 5.95 4.43 -14.38
C ILE A 98 4.48 3.99 -14.40
N TYR A 99 4.12 2.94 -13.65
CA TYR A 99 2.77 2.38 -13.69
C TYR A 99 1.84 3.09 -12.69
N ASN A 100 1.45 4.32 -13.00
CA ASN A 100 0.79 5.22 -12.07
C ASN A 100 -0.75 5.07 -11.98
N ARG A 101 -1.34 3.94 -12.39
CA ARG A 101 -2.80 3.69 -12.35
C ARG A 101 -3.43 4.03 -11.00
N LEU A 102 -2.83 3.52 -9.92
CA LEU A 102 -3.11 3.87 -8.53
C LEU A 102 -1.83 3.67 -7.72
N ALA A 103 -1.07 4.75 -7.50
CA ALA A 103 0.29 4.65 -6.98
C ALA A 103 0.36 4.18 -5.51
N ALA A 104 -0.78 4.10 -4.82
CA ALA A 104 -0.90 3.45 -3.51
C ALA A 104 -0.59 1.94 -3.56
N LEU A 105 -0.71 1.31 -4.73
CA LEU A 105 -0.39 -0.11 -4.93
C LEU A 105 1.10 -0.34 -5.29
N ASN A 106 1.85 0.73 -5.54
CA ASN A 106 3.24 0.70 -5.97
C ASN A 106 4.14 0.80 -4.72
N GLU A 107 4.17 -0.27 -3.94
CA GLU A 107 4.85 -0.34 -2.64
C GLU A 107 5.78 -1.56 -2.56
N VAL A 108 6.84 -1.48 -1.76
CA VAL A 108 7.83 -2.55 -1.58
C VAL A 108 7.13 -3.86 -1.18
N GLY A 109 7.43 -4.94 -1.90
CA GLY A 109 6.73 -6.23 -1.77
C GLY A 109 5.31 -6.30 -2.38
N GLY A 110 4.85 -5.21 -3.00
CA GLY A 110 3.58 -5.12 -3.71
C GLY A 110 3.66 -5.55 -5.17
N GLU A 111 2.50 -5.89 -5.73
CA GLU A 111 2.36 -6.32 -7.12
C GLU A 111 1.25 -5.51 -7.80
N PRO A 112 1.55 -4.36 -8.43
CA PRO A 112 0.56 -3.34 -8.78
C PRO A 112 -0.44 -3.74 -9.88
N HIS A 113 -0.19 -4.87 -10.54
CA HIS A 113 -1.14 -5.49 -11.46
C HIS A 113 -2.33 -6.14 -10.71
N PHE A 114 -2.14 -6.58 -9.46
CA PHE A 114 -3.22 -6.98 -8.56
C PHE A 114 -3.83 -5.75 -7.90
N PHE A 115 -5.01 -5.34 -8.37
CA PHE A 115 -5.65 -4.09 -7.92
C PHE A 115 -6.21 -4.15 -6.49
N GLY A 116 -6.63 -5.33 -6.04
CA GLY A 116 -7.21 -5.53 -4.73
C GLY A 116 -7.39 -7.02 -4.41
N LEU A 117 -7.85 -7.30 -3.19
CA LEU A 117 -8.03 -8.66 -2.67
C LEU A 117 -9.48 -8.83 -2.19
N SER A 118 -10.03 -10.04 -2.33
CA SER A 118 -11.32 -10.37 -1.71
C SER A 118 -11.17 -10.57 -0.20
N VAL A 119 -12.26 -10.45 0.54
CA VAL A 119 -12.27 -10.67 2.00
C VAL A 119 -11.86 -12.10 2.33
N GLU A 120 -12.32 -13.07 1.53
CA GLU A 120 -11.99 -14.48 1.66
C GLU A 120 -10.49 -14.70 1.46
N ALA A 121 -9.90 -14.13 0.41
CA ALA A 121 -8.49 -14.29 0.13
C ALA A 121 -7.62 -13.59 1.20
N PHE A 122 -8.08 -12.48 1.78
CA PHE A 122 -7.46 -11.87 2.96
C PHE A 122 -7.46 -12.83 4.16
N HIS A 123 -8.60 -13.48 4.46
CA HIS A 123 -8.68 -14.46 5.54
C HIS A 123 -7.82 -15.70 5.29
N GLN A 124 -7.77 -16.21 4.05
CA GLN A 124 -6.89 -17.33 3.70
C GLN A 124 -5.41 -16.99 3.94
N ARG A 125 -4.97 -15.78 3.59
CA ARG A 125 -3.60 -15.32 3.88
C ARG A 125 -3.32 -15.23 5.39
N ASN A 126 -4.29 -14.77 6.18
CA ASN A 126 -4.15 -14.72 7.64
C ASN A 126 -4.08 -16.13 8.27
N LEU A 127 -4.89 -17.08 7.80
CA LEU A 127 -4.83 -18.48 8.23
C LEU A 127 -3.50 -19.12 7.87
N GLN A 128 -3.00 -18.87 6.65
CA GLN A 128 -1.68 -19.33 6.22
C GLN A 128 -0.58 -18.77 7.12
N ARG A 129 -0.58 -17.45 7.39
CA ARG A 129 0.39 -16.82 8.30
C ARG A 129 0.33 -17.44 9.68
N GLN A 130 -0.87 -17.65 10.24
CA GLN A 130 -1.00 -18.26 11.57
C GLN A 130 -0.42 -19.68 11.64
N ARG A 131 -0.54 -20.46 10.55
CA ARG A 131 -0.03 -21.83 10.49
C ARG A 131 1.47 -21.88 10.26
N ASP A 132 1.96 -21.10 9.31
CA ASP A 132 3.31 -21.25 8.75
C ASP A 132 4.31 -20.26 9.37
N TRP A 133 3.86 -19.03 9.72
CA TRP A 133 4.71 -17.94 10.22
C TRP A 133 4.00 -17.09 11.30
N PRO A 134 3.58 -17.68 12.44
CA PRO A 134 2.78 -16.97 13.45
C PRO A 134 3.49 -15.76 14.07
N ASP A 135 4.82 -15.76 14.08
CA ASP A 135 5.66 -14.72 14.67
C ASP A 135 6.19 -13.71 13.63
N SER A 136 5.73 -13.77 12.37
CA SER A 136 6.16 -12.82 11.33
C SER A 136 5.64 -11.41 11.63
N LEU A 137 6.44 -10.40 11.31
CA LEU A 137 6.03 -8.99 11.42
C LEU A 137 4.84 -8.66 10.51
N VAL A 138 3.93 -7.84 11.01
CA VAL A 138 2.86 -7.19 10.25
C VAL A 138 3.16 -5.70 10.21
N ALA A 139 3.89 -5.29 9.18
CA ALA A 139 4.31 -3.91 8.98
C ALA A 139 3.38 -3.18 7.99
N THR A 140 3.10 -1.91 8.29
CA THR A 140 2.34 -1.01 7.41
C THR A 140 3.17 0.17 6.94
N SER A 141 4.22 0.59 7.65
CA SER A 141 5.19 1.58 7.19
C SER A 141 6.58 1.15 7.60
N THR A 142 7.59 1.53 6.84
CA THR A 142 9.00 1.33 7.20
C THR A 142 9.83 2.52 6.68
N HIS A 143 11.13 2.51 6.99
CA HIS A 143 12.07 3.49 6.43
C HIS A 143 12.30 3.32 4.91
N ASP A 144 11.84 2.22 4.31
CA ASP A 144 12.02 1.91 2.88
C ASP A 144 10.71 1.89 2.09
N THR A 145 9.55 2.02 2.76
CA THR A 145 8.27 2.14 2.03
C THR A 145 8.26 3.41 1.16
N LYS A 146 7.72 3.30 -0.05
CA LYS A 146 7.60 4.39 -1.02
C LYS A 146 6.68 5.50 -0.50
N ARG A 147 5.69 5.16 0.33
CA ARG A 147 4.73 6.08 0.95
C ARG A 147 4.38 5.57 2.36
N SER A 148 4.03 6.44 3.29
CA SER A 148 3.53 6.03 4.61
C SER A 148 2.17 5.32 4.52
N GLU A 149 1.77 4.67 5.60
CA GLU A 149 0.48 3.99 5.71
C GLU A 149 -0.73 4.89 5.46
N ASP A 150 -0.73 6.12 5.98
CA ASP A 150 -1.88 7.02 5.84
C ASP A 150 -1.92 7.72 4.48
N VAL A 151 -0.75 7.98 3.86
CA VAL A 151 -0.68 8.44 2.48
C VAL A 151 -1.32 7.40 1.56
N ARG A 152 -0.97 6.12 1.74
CA ARG A 152 -1.58 5.05 0.94
C ARG A 152 -3.07 4.87 1.25
N ALA A 153 -3.47 4.94 2.52
CA ALA A 153 -4.87 4.83 2.91
C ALA A 153 -5.77 5.91 2.26
N ARG A 154 -5.28 7.16 2.20
CA ARG A 154 -5.92 8.25 1.46
C ARG A 154 -5.95 7.99 -0.03
N MET A 155 -4.82 7.65 -0.64
CA MET A 155 -4.76 7.38 -2.08
C MET A 155 -5.68 6.22 -2.49
N LEU A 156 -5.82 5.16 -1.68
CA LEU A 156 -6.73 4.05 -1.94
C LEU A 156 -8.20 4.49 -2.04
N ALA A 157 -8.60 5.56 -1.35
CA ALA A 157 -9.96 6.11 -1.44
C ALA A 157 -10.32 6.61 -2.84
N ILE A 158 -9.33 6.94 -3.70
CA ILE A 158 -9.55 7.30 -5.11
C ILE A 158 -10.30 6.17 -5.84
N SER A 159 -10.01 4.91 -5.50
CA SER A 159 -10.66 3.74 -6.11
C SER A 159 -12.15 3.64 -5.80
N GLU A 160 -12.61 4.31 -4.74
CA GLU A 160 -14.00 4.30 -4.30
C GLU A 160 -14.86 5.39 -4.96
N ILE A 161 -14.22 6.41 -5.55
CA ILE A 161 -14.88 7.58 -6.17
C ILE A 161 -14.35 7.88 -7.58
N PRO A 162 -14.26 6.89 -8.49
CA PRO A 162 -13.56 7.03 -9.78
C PRO A 162 -14.20 8.09 -10.70
N GLN A 163 -15.51 8.33 -10.60
CA GLN A 163 -16.18 9.38 -11.39
C GLN A 163 -15.85 10.80 -10.88
N LEU A 164 -15.63 10.98 -9.57
CA LEU A 164 -15.14 12.24 -9.04
C LEU A 164 -13.70 12.45 -9.51
N TRP A 165 -12.85 11.44 -9.32
CA TRP A 165 -11.44 11.45 -9.76
C TRP A 165 -11.28 11.83 -11.23
N GLY A 166 -11.97 11.13 -12.15
CA GLY A 166 -11.88 11.38 -13.59
C GLY A 166 -12.30 12.80 -13.99
N ARG A 167 -13.39 13.33 -13.42
CA ARG A 167 -13.85 14.70 -13.68
C ARG A 167 -12.88 15.75 -13.10
N SER A 168 -12.34 15.49 -11.93
CA SER A 168 -11.40 16.40 -11.26
C SER A 168 -10.08 16.50 -12.00
N LEU A 169 -9.54 15.39 -12.51
CA LEU A 169 -8.34 15.39 -13.36
C LEU A 169 -8.46 16.29 -14.58
N GLN A 170 -9.59 16.24 -15.30
CA GLN A 170 -9.81 17.09 -16.47
C GLN A 170 -9.81 18.57 -16.07
N LYS A 171 -10.45 18.91 -14.93
CA LYS A 171 -10.48 20.28 -14.42
C LYS A 171 -9.11 20.78 -14.01
N TRP A 172 -8.35 19.96 -13.28
CA TRP A 172 -7.01 20.33 -12.79
C TRP A 172 -6.01 20.49 -13.93
N ARG A 173 -5.97 19.55 -14.88
CA ARG A 173 -5.14 19.69 -16.11
C ARG A 173 -5.47 20.98 -16.85
N THR A 174 -6.75 21.30 -17.01
CA THR A 174 -7.18 22.55 -17.65
C THR A 174 -6.71 23.79 -16.89
N ALA A 175 -6.85 23.79 -15.55
CA ALA A 175 -6.44 24.90 -14.71
C ALA A 175 -4.91 25.12 -14.72
N ASN A 176 -4.15 24.02 -14.81
CA ASN A 176 -2.69 24.02 -14.69
C ASN A 176 -1.95 24.11 -16.03
N ARG A 177 -2.64 23.93 -17.17
CA ARG A 177 -2.04 23.92 -18.52
C ARG A 177 -1.09 25.09 -18.78
N ARG A 178 -1.45 26.29 -18.31
CA ARG A 178 -0.63 27.52 -18.51
C ARG A 178 0.73 27.49 -17.80
N PHE A 179 0.94 26.55 -16.87
CA PHE A 179 2.18 26.40 -16.11
C PHE A 179 3.11 25.34 -16.69
N LYS A 180 2.63 24.56 -17.67
CA LYS A 180 3.45 23.59 -18.39
C LYS A 180 4.45 24.31 -19.29
N LYS A 181 5.61 23.69 -19.52
CA LYS A 181 6.63 24.18 -20.45
C LYS A 181 6.79 23.20 -21.61
N GLN A 182 6.99 23.72 -22.81
CA GLN A 182 7.39 22.89 -23.96
C GLN A 182 8.90 22.62 -23.85
N ILE A 183 9.28 21.34 -23.85
CA ILE A 183 10.67 20.88 -23.89
C ILE A 183 10.76 19.87 -25.02
N ASP A 184 11.54 20.19 -26.05
CA ASP A 184 11.57 19.47 -27.31
C ASP A 184 10.14 19.27 -27.88
N GLU A 185 9.72 18.03 -28.10
CA GLU A 185 8.41 17.68 -28.66
C GLU A 185 7.34 17.37 -27.59
N ALA A 186 7.65 17.51 -26.30
CA ALA A 186 6.74 17.19 -25.19
C ALA A 186 6.44 18.38 -24.26
N GLU A 187 5.28 18.35 -23.60
CA GLU A 187 4.96 19.26 -22.51
C GLU A 187 5.45 18.67 -21.18
N ALA A 188 6.21 19.44 -20.41
CA ALA A 188 6.65 19.12 -19.06
C ALA A 188 5.82 19.87 -18.01
N PRO A 189 5.32 19.19 -16.95
CA PRO A 189 5.35 17.74 -16.76
C PRO A 189 4.47 16.98 -17.77
N ASP A 190 4.79 15.71 -18.04
CA ASP A 190 3.94 14.91 -18.93
C ASP A 190 2.61 14.51 -18.25
N ALA A 191 1.71 13.89 -19.01
CA ALA A 191 0.37 13.57 -18.52
C ALA A 191 0.34 12.53 -17.39
N ASP A 192 1.31 11.61 -17.35
CA ASP A 192 1.42 10.55 -16.33
C ASP A 192 2.14 11.07 -15.07
N GLU A 193 3.14 11.92 -15.25
CA GLU A 193 3.79 12.67 -14.18
C GLU A 193 2.80 13.58 -13.43
N GLU A 194 1.94 14.31 -14.15
CA GLU A 194 0.83 15.06 -13.55
C GLU A 194 -0.14 14.13 -12.80
N TYR A 195 -0.43 12.96 -13.35
CA TYR A 195 -1.34 11.98 -12.74
C TYR A 195 -0.79 11.43 -11.43
N LEU A 196 0.52 11.15 -11.35
CA LEU A 196 1.22 10.79 -10.12
C LEU A 196 1.23 11.96 -9.11
N LEU A 197 1.51 13.18 -9.57
CA LEU A 197 1.53 14.37 -8.72
C LEU A 197 0.18 14.58 -8.03
N TYR A 198 -0.93 14.52 -8.77
CA TYR A 198 -2.25 14.73 -8.18
C TYR A 198 -2.61 13.66 -7.14
N GLN A 199 -2.26 12.39 -7.36
CA GLN A 199 -2.45 11.35 -6.34
C GLN A 199 -1.58 11.60 -5.11
N THR A 200 -0.33 12.02 -5.31
CA THR A 200 0.61 12.32 -4.23
C THR A 200 0.12 13.49 -3.39
N LEU A 201 -0.39 14.56 -4.02
CA LEU A 201 -1.00 15.69 -3.32
C LEU A 201 -2.19 15.24 -2.48
N LEU A 202 -3.10 14.43 -3.02
CA LEU A 202 -4.25 13.91 -2.27
C LEU A 202 -3.83 13.03 -1.08
N GLY A 203 -2.77 12.23 -1.24
CA GLY A 203 -2.24 11.35 -0.20
C GLY A 203 -1.56 12.11 0.93
N ALA A 204 -0.75 13.12 0.60
CA ALA A 204 0.10 13.82 1.56
C ALA A 204 -0.43 15.19 2.00
N TRP A 205 -1.57 15.67 1.48
CA TRP A 205 -2.07 17.02 1.81
C TRP A 205 -2.16 17.27 3.32
N PRO A 206 -1.71 18.42 3.85
CA PRO A 206 -1.83 18.71 5.27
C PRO A 206 -3.30 18.81 5.69
N ILE A 207 -3.66 18.11 6.76
CA ILE A 207 -5.01 18.11 7.35
C ILE A 207 -4.94 18.80 8.70
N ASN A 208 -5.85 19.74 8.94
CA ASN A 208 -5.99 20.44 10.21
C ASN A 208 -6.57 19.52 11.29
N VAL A 209 -6.52 19.95 12.54
CA VAL A 209 -7.00 19.17 13.69
C VAL A 209 -8.50 18.85 13.60
N ASP A 210 -9.27 19.70 12.93
CA ASP A 210 -10.71 19.52 12.67
C ASP A 210 -11.02 18.58 11.49
N GLY A 211 -9.99 17.99 10.87
CA GLY A 211 -10.15 17.07 9.73
C GLY A 211 -10.30 17.78 8.37
N VAL A 212 -10.25 19.12 8.34
CA VAL A 212 -10.38 19.89 7.10
C VAL A 212 -8.99 20.05 6.44
N PRO A 213 -8.86 19.88 5.11
CA PRO A 213 -7.63 20.18 4.41
C PRO A 213 -7.17 21.62 4.64
N ALA A 214 -5.86 21.83 4.82
CA ALA A 214 -5.30 23.17 4.91
C ALA A 214 -5.59 23.95 3.61
N ALA A 215 -6.11 25.18 3.73
CA ALA A 215 -6.49 26.01 2.59
C ALA A 215 -5.28 26.47 1.76
N SER A 216 -4.13 26.62 2.41
CA SER A 216 -2.83 26.84 1.80
C SER A 216 -1.77 25.96 2.46
N VAL A 217 -0.62 25.83 1.80
CA VAL A 217 0.48 24.94 2.21
C VAL A 217 1.74 25.74 2.49
N SER A 218 2.57 25.25 3.41
CA SER A 218 3.85 25.88 3.73
C SER A 218 4.85 25.72 2.58
N THR A 219 5.88 26.58 2.56
CA THR A 219 7.02 26.42 1.65
C THR A 219 7.73 25.08 1.84
N GLU A 220 7.80 24.58 3.08
CA GLU A 220 8.33 23.26 3.39
C GLU A 220 7.54 22.16 2.68
N PHE A 221 6.21 22.21 2.69
CA PHE A 221 5.38 21.24 1.98
C PHE A 221 5.62 21.29 0.47
N VAL A 222 5.72 22.49 -0.12
CA VAL A 222 6.06 22.66 -1.54
C VAL A 222 7.41 22.00 -1.84
N SER A 223 8.44 22.24 -1.02
CA SER A 223 9.76 21.62 -1.18
C SER A 223 9.73 20.10 -1.03
N ARG A 224 8.92 19.54 -0.12
CA ARG A 224 8.73 18.08 0.01
C ARG A 224 8.16 17.48 -1.27
N ILE A 225 7.12 18.08 -1.84
CA ILE A 225 6.52 17.60 -3.10
C ILE A 225 7.49 17.75 -4.27
N GLN A 226 8.22 18.85 -4.37
CA GLN A 226 9.26 19.03 -5.39
C GLN A 226 10.36 17.97 -5.28
N GLY A 227 10.87 17.71 -4.06
CA GLY A 227 11.88 16.69 -3.81
C GLY A 227 11.38 15.28 -4.17
N TYR A 228 10.14 14.97 -3.79
CA TYR A 228 9.49 13.72 -4.16
C TYR A 228 9.38 13.55 -5.68
N MET A 229 8.84 14.54 -6.40
CA MET A 229 8.66 14.45 -7.84
C MET A 229 10.01 14.37 -8.57
N ALA A 230 11.02 15.12 -8.13
CA ALA A 230 12.36 15.04 -8.70
C ALA A 230 12.96 13.62 -8.56
N LYS A 231 12.76 12.97 -7.40
CA LYS A 231 13.18 11.57 -7.20
C LYS A 231 12.35 10.62 -8.06
N ALA A 232 11.02 10.75 -8.05
CA ALA A 232 10.11 9.88 -8.79
C ALA A 232 10.41 9.87 -10.29
N LEU A 233 10.63 11.05 -10.89
CA LEU A 233 10.94 11.18 -12.31
C LEU A 233 12.29 10.55 -12.67
N LYS A 234 13.32 10.74 -11.84
CA LYS A 234 14.64 10.12 -12.03
C LYS A 234 14.61 8.60 -11.85
N GLU A 235 13.74 8.08 -10.97
CA GLU A 235 13.51 6.64 -10.83
C GLU A 235 12.71 6.07 -12.01
N ALA A 236 11.75 6.82 -12.57
CA ALA A 236 11.04 6.40 -13.78
C ALA A 236 11.94 6.29 -15.02
N LYS A 237 12.99 7.12 -15.10
CA LYS A 237 14.01 7.10 -16.18
C LYS A 237 13.43 7.33 -17.58
N LEU A 238 12.31 8.06 -17.68
CA LEU A 238 11.64 8.38 -18.95
C LEU A 238 12.12 9.72 -19.51
N ASN A 239 11.86 10.82 -18.78
CA ASN A 239 12.19 12.18 -19.25
C ASN A 239 13.47 12.77 -18.60
N THR A 240 13.93 12.16 -17.50
CA THR A 240 15.15 12.51 -16.76
C THR A 240 15.66 11.28 -16.00
N SER A 241 16.92 11.24 -15.59
CA SER A 241 17.50 10.11 -14.84
C SER A 241 18.60 10.57 -13.89
N TRP A 242 19.02 9.70 -12.98
CA TRP A 242 20.18 9.96 -12.11
C TRP A 242 21.51 10.01 -12.85
N ILE A 243 21.65 9.27 -13.97
CA ILE A 243 22.91 9.16 -14.72
C ILE A 243 23.07 10.33 -15.69
N GLN A 244 21.97 10.66 -16.40
CA GLN A 244 21.91 11.77 -17.33
C GLN A 244 20.66 12.61 -17.00
N PRO A 245 20.80 13.58 -16.07
CA PRO A 245 19.71 14.47 -15.70
C PRO A 245 19.29 15.37 -16.87
N ASN A 246 17.98 15.56 -17.02
CA ASN A 246 17.42 16.59 -17.89
C ASN A 246 17.03 17.80 -17.02
N GLU A 247 17.96 18.74 -16.86
CA GLU A 247 17.77 19.90 -15.97
C GLU A 247 16.58 20.78 -16.38
N ASN A 248 16.31 20.90 -17.68
CA ASN A 248 15.15 21.65 -18.16
C ASN A 248 13.84 21.02 -17.67
N TRP A 249 13.76 19.68 -17.72
CA TRP A 249 12.58 18.94 -17.27
C TRP A 249 12.43 18.99 -15.75
N ASP A 250 13.53 18.78 -15.01
CA ASP A 250 13.56 18.88 -13.54
C ASP A 250 13.09 20.27 -13.08
N ASN A 251 13.61 21.34 -13.70
CA ASN A 251 13.22 22.71 -13.41
C ASN A 251 11.75 22.99 -13.79
N ALA A 252 11.26 22.44 -14.90
CA ALA A 252 9.87 22.58 -15.31
C ALA A 252 8.92 21.91 -14.31
N MET A 253 9.23 20.71 -13.83
CA MET A 253 8.45 20.03 -12.78
C MET A 253 8.48 20.84 -11.46
N GLY A 254 9.66 21.29 -11.05
CA GLY A 254 9.81 22.11 -9.83
C GLY A 254 8.97 23.39 -9.88
N ASP A 255 9.08 24.14 -10.98
CA ASP A 255 8.29 25.37 -11.20
C ASP A 255 6.79 25.08 -11.28
N PHE A 256 6.39 23.97 -11.93
CA PHE A 256 5.00 23.58 -12.02
C PHE A 256 4.41 23.34 -10.63
N VAL A 257 5.06 22.53 -9.79
CA VAL A 257 4.63 22.29 -8.40
C VAL A 257 4.52 23.60 -7.61
N ALA A 258 5.51 24.48 -7.70
CA ALA A 258 5.48 25.76 -7.00
C ALA A 258 4.28 26.63 -7.43
N ARG A 259 4.00 26.72 -8.73
CA ARG A 259 2.93 27.57 -9.28
C ARG A 259 1.52 27.02 -9.04
N ILE A 260 1.32 25.70 -9.08
CA ILE A 260 -0.01 25.13 -8.81
C ILE A 260 -0.37 25.23 -7.32
N LEU A 261 0.63 25.28 -6.43
CA LEU A 261 0.45 25.39 -4.98
C LEU A 261 0.52 26.84 -4.46
N GLU A 262 0.82 27.81 -5.32
CA GLU A 262 0.89 29.23 -4.95
C GLU A 262 -0.49 29.75 -4.52
N GLU A 263 -0.56 30.33 -3.31
CA GLU A 263 -1.76 31.00 -2.83
C GLU A 263 -1.96 32.32 -3.58
N SER A 264 -2.91 32.33 -4.53
CA SER A 264 -3.18 33.50 -5.35
C SER A 264 -4.65 33.53 -5.79
N PRO A 265 -5.30 34.71 -5.88
CA PRO A 265 -6.64 34.83 -6.45
C PRO A 265 -6.74 34.34 -7.91
N ARG A 266 -5.59 34.24 -8.60
CA ARG A 266 -5.52 33.70 -9.97
C ARG A 266 -5.37 32.19 -10.02
N ASN A 267 -5.14 31.52 -8.89
CA ASN A 267 -5.00 30.07 -8.81
C ASN A 267 -6.39 29.42 -8.85
N LYS A 268 -6.68 28.76 -9.96
CA LYS A 268 -7.95 28.04 -10.17
C LYS A 268 -7.88 26.57 -9.76
N PHE A 269 -6.69 26.07 -9.44
CA PHE A 269 -6.47 24.67 -9.06
C PHE A 269 -6.87 24.43 -7.61
N LEU A 270 -6.33 25.20 -6.65
CA LEU A 270 -6.61 24.97 -5.22
C LEU A 270 -8.12 24.96 -4.88
N PRO A 271 -8.96 25.93 -5.34
CA PRO A 271 -10.40 25.88 -5.07
C PRO A 271 -11.11 24.66 -5.68
N ALA A 272 -10.57 24.10 -6.77
CA ALA A 272 -11.11 22.90 -7.41
C ALA A 272 -10.52 21.60 -6.83
N PHE A 273 -9.37 21.67 -6.15
CA PHE A 273 -8.65 20.55 -5.57
C PHE A 273 -9.10 20.27 -4.13
N LEU A 274 -9.22 21.31 -3.30
CA LEU A 274 -9.50 21.17 -1.87
C LEU A 274 -10.78 20.37 -1.54
N PRO A 275 -11.92 20.54 -2.24
CA PRO A 275 -13.11 19.71 -1.97
C PRO A 275 -12.89 18.21 -2.23
N VAL A 276 -11.99 17.87 -3.17
CA VAL A 276 -11.64 16.47 -3.45
C VAL A 276 -10.65 15.96 -2.40
N ALA A 277 -9.70 16.81 -1.98
CA ALA A 277 -8.77 16.49 -0.90
C ALA A 277 -9.52 16.23 0.41
N GLU A 278 -10.58 16.97 0.70
CA GLU A 278 -11.44 16.79 1.86
C GLU A 278 -12.11 15.41 1.84
N GLU A 279 -12.79 15.08 0.73
CA GLU A 279 -13.45 13.79 0.56
C GLU A 279 -12.47 12.60 0.65
N ILE A 280 -11.28 12.75 0.06
CA ILE A 280 -10.23 11.73 0.12
C ILE A 280 -9.62 11.61 1.52
N ALA A 281 -9.37 12.72 2.21
CA ALA A 281 -8.87 12.70 3.59
C ALA A 281 -9.87 12.03 4.53
N ARG A 282 -11.15 12.36 4.35
CA ARG A 282 -12.29 11.79 5.08
C ARG A 282 -12.35 10.27 4.94
N LEU A 283 -12.32 9.74 3.72
CA LEU A 283 -12.31 8.29 3.46
C LEU A 283 -10.98 7.63 3.87
N GLY A 284 -9.86 8.31 3.66
CA GLY A 284 -8.53 7.84 4.02
C GLY A 284 -8.37 7.63 5.52
N ALA A 285 -8.91 8.53 6.35
CA ALA A 285 -8.92 8.37 7.79
C ALA A 285 -9.62 7.07 8.22
N ILE A 286 -10.74 6.73 7.59
CA ILE A 286 -11.44 5.47 7.83
C ILE A 286 -10.57 4.27 7.44
N ASN A 287 -9.95 4.33 6.26
CA ASN A 287 -9.08 3.26 5.76
C ASN A 287 -7.86 3.03 6.68
N SER A 288 -7.26 4.09 7.21
CA SER A 288 -6.16 4.00 8.17
C SER A 288 -6.58 3.37 9.49
N LEU A 289 -7.71 3.80 10.06
CA LEU A 289 -8.21 3.23 11.32
C LEU A 289 -8.55 1.74 11.15
N ALA A 290 -9.15 1.38 10.01
CA ALA A 290 -9.39 -0.01 9.63
C ALA A 290 -8.07 -0.80 9.53
N GLN A 291 -7.07 -0.23 8.85
CA GLN A 291 -5.77 -0.88 8.67
C GLN A 291 -5.03 -1.07 10.00
N ILE A 292 -5.00 -0.06 10.88
CA ILE A 292 -4.38 -0.16 12.21
C ILE A 292 -5.09 -1.22 13.06
N THR A 293 -6.43 -1.22 13.06
CA THR A 293 -7.20 -2.21 13.81
C THR A 293 -6.87 -3.62 13.31
N ILE A 294 -6.80 -3.84 12.00
CA ILE A 294 -6.35 -5.11 11.41
C ILE A 294 -4.91 -5.43 11.84
N LYS A 295 -3.98 -4.48 11.73
CA LYS A 295 -2.54 -4.68 12.04
C LYS A 295 -2.35 -5.26 13.44
N PHE A 296 -3.00 -4.68 14.44
CA PHE A 296 -2.86 -5.09 15.84
C PHE A 296 -3.65 -6.35 16.23
N THR A 297 -4.54 -6.83 15.37
CA THR A 297 -5.43 -7.95 15.72
C THR A 297 -5.38 -9.13 14.75
N ALA A 298 -4.74 -9.00 13.59
CA ALA A 298 -4.45 -10.12 12.68
C ALA A 298 -3.30 -11.00 13.23
N PRO A 299 -3.16 -12.26 12.78
CA PRO A 299 -2.01 -13.10 13.15
C PRO A 299 -0.69 -12.46 12.73
N GLY A 300 0.37 -12.65 13.54
CA GLY A 300 1.67 -11.98 13.38
C GLY A 300 1.96 -10.99 14.52
N VAL A 301 3.16 -10.42 14.48
CA VAL A 301 3.62 -9.40 15.44
C VAL A 301 3.47 -8.02 14.80
N PRO A 302 2.57 -7.14 15.29
CA PRO A 302 2.39 -5.82 14.70
C PRO A 302 3.66 -4.97 14.86
N ASP A 303 4.07 -4.34 13.76
CA ASP A 303 5.18 -3.39 13.76
C ASP A 303 4.67 -1.94 13.70
N VAL A 304 5.37 -1.03 14.38
CA VAL A 304 5.05 0.39 14.44
C VAL A 304 6.31 1.17 14.08
N TYR A 305 6.31 1.74 12.87
CA TYR A 305 7.37 2.65 12.48
C TYR A 305 7.30 3.92 13.32
N GLN A 306 8.46 4.46 13.69
CA GLN A 306 8.53 5.63 14.57
C GLN A 306 7.68 6.78 14.03
N GLY A 307 6.80 7.34 14.87
CA GLY A 307 5.93 8.43 14.48
C GLY A 307 4.54 8.02 13.98
N THR A 308 4.30 6.75 13.65
CA THR A 308 3.00 6.29 13.12
C THR A 308 1.99 5.90 14.19
N GLU A 309 2.25 6.21 15.47
CA GLU A 309 1.19 6.24 16.48
C GLU A 309 0.21 7.41 16.29
N LEU A 310 0.61 8.39 15.44
CA LEU A 310 -0.23 9.45 14.91
C LEU A 310 -0.26 9.35 13.38
N TRP A 311 -1.13 10.15 12.75
CA TRP A 311 -1.19 10.30 11.30
C TRP A 311 0.17 10.68 10.71
N ASP A 312 0.64 9.91 9.73
CA ASP A 312 1.90 10.10 9.03
C ASP A 312 1.67 10.41 7.55
N ASP A 313 2.08 11.60 7.11
CA ASP A 313 1.96 12.07 5.72
C ASP A 313 3.26 11.89 4.90
N SER A 314 4.17 11.04 5.36
CA SER A 314 5.50 10.88 4.77
C SER A 314 5.49 10.19 3.41
N LEU A 315 6.33 10.69 2.51
CA LEU A 315 6.66 10.11 1.21
C LEU A 315 7.95 9.27 1.30
N VAL A 316 8.46 8.80 0.17
CA VAL A 316 9.68 7.97 0.11
C VAL A 316 10.88 8.69 0.73
N ASP A 317 11.85 7.91 1.24
CA ASP A 317 13.16 8.38 1.71
C ASP A 317 13.73 9.51 0.82
N PRO A 318 14.19 10.63 1.40
CA PRO A 318 14.36 10.89 2.83
C PRO A 318 13.16 11.47 3.57
N ASP A 319 11.98 11.63 2.93
CA ASP A 319 10.82 12.28 3.58
C ASP A 319 10.27 11.48 4.76
N ASN A 320 10.29 10.15 4.69
CA ASN A 320 9.95 9.24 5.81
C ASN A 320 11.02 9.17 6.91
N ARG A 321 12.14 9.89 6.78
CA ARG A 321 13.21 9.95 7.79
C ARG A 321 13.23 11.27 8.57
N ARG A 322 12.19 12.10 8.42
CA ARG A 322 12.02 13.35 9.18
C ARG A 322 12.01 13.07 10.70
N PRO A 323 12.53 13.99 11.53
CA PRO A 323 12.55 13.81 12.99
C PRO A 323 11.14 13.64 13.58
N VAL A 324 11.04 12.77 14.59
CA VAL A 324 9.77 12.53 15.31
C VAL A 324 9.68 13.41 16.54
N ASP A 325 8.58 14.17 16.66
CA ASP A 325 8.26 14.92 17.88
C ASP A 325 7.66 13.99 18.96
N TYR A 326 8.55 13.38 19.75
CA TYR A 326 8.18 12.53 20.89
C TYR A 326 7.60 13.31 22.07
N ALA A 327 7.86 14.62 22.20
CA ALA A 327 7.31 15.42 23.27
C ALA A 327 5.80 15.62 23.08
N ARG A 328 5.38 15.95 21.86
CA ARG A 328 3.96 16.04 21.47
C ARG A 328 3.23 14.71 21.69
N ARG A 329 3.81 13.60 21.26
CA ARG A 329 3.21 12.25 21.41
C ARG A 329 2.99 11.86 22.86
N ARG A 330 3.99 12.08 23.73
CA ARG A 330 3.83 11.86 25.18
C ARG A 330 2.75 12.73 25.80
N LYS A 331 2.56 13.96 25.30
CA LYS A 331 1.48 14.84 25.75
C LYS A 331 0.11 14.30 25.32
N MET A 332 -0.04 13.95 24.04
CA MET A 332 -1.29 13.39 23.49
C MET A 332 -1.68 12.07 24.15
N LEU A 333 -0.71 11.19 24.44
CA LEU A 333 -0.98 9.94 25.15
C LEU A 333 -1.59 10.18 26.54
N LYS A 334 -1.00 11.10 27.32
CA LYS A 334 -1.53 11.49 28.64
C LYS A 334 -2.93 12.10 28.57
N GLU A 335 -3.21 12.87 27.51
CA GLU A 335 -4.54 13.44 27.28
C GLU A 335 -5.56 12.33 27.00
N VAL A 336 -5.24 11.37 26.12
CA VAL A 336 -6.12 10.25 25.77
C VAL A 336 -6.43 9.32 26.95
N GLU A 337 -5.50 9.14 27.90
CA GLU A 337 -5.75 8.38 29.14
C GLU A 337 -6.92 8.95 29.98
N HIS A 338 -7.31 10.21 29.75
CA HIS A 338 -8.35 10.91 30.50
C HIS A 338 -9.57 11.31 29.64
N VAL A 339 -9.57 11.00 28.34
CA VAL A 339 -10.70 11.30 27.43
C VAL A 339 -11.69 10.12 27.49
N PRO A 340 -12.98 10.37 27.83
CA PRO A 340 -13.97 9.30 27.83
C PRO A 340 -14.08 8.74 26.41
N PRO A 341 -14.16 7.42 26.23
CA PRO A 341 -14.26 6.80 24.92
C PRO A 341 -15.34 7.36 23.98
N SER A 342 -16.40 7.94 24.53
CA SER A 342 -17.48 8.61 23.78
C SER A 342 -17.01 9.84 23.00
N ASP A 343 -15.94 10.50 23.43
CA ASP A 343 -15.29 11.62 22.74
C ASP A 343 -14.20 11.15 21.75
N LEU A 344 -13.92 9.83 21.76
CA LEU A 344 -13.06 9.11 20.82
C LEU A 344 -13.90 8.24 19.88
N MET A 345 -15.14 8.67 19.59
CA MET A 345 -16.12 8.18 18.59
C MET A 345 -15.87 6.76 18.06
N ARG A 346 -16.51 5.67 18.64
CA ARG A 346 -16.40 4.11 18.68
C ARG A 346 -17.40 3.05 18.04
N CYS A 347 -16.96 2.16 17.13
CA CYS A 347 -17.66 1.32 16.11
C CYS A 347 -17.57 -0.16 16.48
N TRP A 348 -18.19 -1.11 15.75
CA TRP A 348 -18.03 -2.55 15.96
C TRP A 348 -17.91 -3.64 14.88
N ALA A 349 -17.82 -4.96 15.33
CA ALA A 349 -16.93 -6.17 15.06
C ALA A 349 -17.45 -7.61 14.69
N ASN A 350 -16.71 -8.46 13.92
CA ASN A 350 -17.26 -9.33 12.85
C ASN A 350 -17.67 -10.79 13.03
N GLY A 351 -18.47 -11.22 12.05
CA GLY A 351 -18.91 -12.56 11.68
C GLY A 351 -19.13 -12.63 10.16
N ARG A 352 -19.72 -13.69 9.61
CA ARG A 352 -20.13 -13.63 8.19
C ARG A 352 -21.14 -12.50 8.06
N ILE A 353 -20.75 -11.46 7.33
CA ILE A 353 -21.56 -10.26 7.20
C ILE A 353 -22.64 -10.55 6.16
N GLY A 354 -23.88 -10.36 6.55
CA GLY A 354 -25.05 -10.36 5.67
C GLY A 354 -25.71 -8.98 5.70
N GLY A 355 -26.66 -8.74 4.79
CA GLY A 355 -27.38 -7.47 4.67
C GLY A 355 -26.78 -6.53 3.62
N ALA A 356 -27.32 -5.32 3.53
CA ALA A 356 -27.10 -4.37 2.42
C ALA A 356 -25.62 -4.01 2.17
N PHE A 357 -24.79 -3.98 3.22
CA PHE A 357 -23.38 -3.57 3.13
C PHE A 357 -22.40 -4.67 3.53
N ALA A 358 -22.75 -5.93 3.33
CA ALA A 358 -21.91 -7.08 3.67
C ALA A 358 -20.49 -7.01 3.09
N ASP A 359 -20.35 -6.62 1.82
CA ASP A 359 -19.06 -6.50 1.14
C ASP A 359 -18.21 -5.30 1.61
N CYS A 360 -18.80 -4.41 2.41
CA CYS A 360 -18.20 -3.17 2.91
C CYS A 360 -17.59 -3.31 4.32
N ALA A 361 -17.44 -4.53 4.85
CA ALA A 361 -16.74 -4.75 6.11
C ALA A 361 -15.88 -6.04 6.12
N ILE A 362 -14.82 -6.06 6.94
CA ILE A 362 -13.83 -7.16 7.05
C ILE A 362 -13.73 -7.65 8.47
N GLY A 363 -13.63 -8.98 8.63
CA GLY A 363 -14.03 -9.55 9.89
C GLY A 363 -13.54 -10.86 10.42
N PHE A 364 -13.17 -10.87 11.69
CA PHE A 364 -12.62 -12.07 12.29
C PHE A 364 -12.71 -12.09 13.82
N VAL A 365 -12.56 -13.31 14.35
CA VAL A 365 -12.42 -13.59 15.78
C VAL A 365 -11.01 -14.14 16.00
N ARG A 366 -10.30 -13.62 17.00
CA ARG A 366 -9.08 -14.24 17.54
C ARG A 366 -9.43 -14.91 18.86
N ARG A 367 -8.91 -16.11 19.08
CA ARG A 367 -9.03 -16.83 20.35
C ARG A 367 -7.66 -17.11 20.92
N HIS A 368 -7.53 -16.93 22.22
CA HIS A 368 -6.36 -17.32 22.98
C HIS A 368 -6.85 -17.86 24.33
N GLN A 369 -6.77 -19.18 24.50
CA GLN A 369 -7.35 -19.89 25.65
C GLN A 369 -8.87 -19.62 25.76
N ASP A 370 -9.32 -19.16 26.92
CA ASP A 370 -10.70 -18.79 27.24
C ASP A 370 -11.07 -17.38 26.75
N ARG A 371 -10.09 -16.58 26.31
CA ARG A 371 -10.31 -15.22 25.81
C ARG A 371 -10.50 -15.21 24.30
N ALA A 372 -11.39 -14.35 23.84
CA ALA A 372 -11.65 -14.09 22.45
C ALA A 372 -11.79 -12.59 22.23
N ILE A 373 -11.20 -12.11 21.13
CA ILE A 373 -11.53 -10.80 20.61
C ILE A 373 -12.28 -10.93 19.28
N VAL A 374 -13.28 -10.08 19.09
CA VAL A 374 -14.06 -9.98 17.84
C VAL A 374 -13.72 -8.62 17.21
N VAL A 375 -13.41 -8.60 15.91
CA VAL A 375 -12.89 -7.41 15.19
C VAL A 375 -13.60 -7.20 13.87
N MET A 376 -14.17 -6.01 13.59
CA MET A 376 -14.72 -5.57 12.28
C MET A 376 -14.04 -4.24 12.01
N VAL A 377 -13.81 -4.05 10.73
CA VAL A 377 -13.49 -2.75 10.17
C VAL A 377 -14.31 -2.54 8.89
N PRO A 378 -14.66 -1.30 8.55
CA PRO A 378 -15.21 -0.97 7.26
C PRO A 378 -14.15 -1.09 6.17
N ARG A 379 -14.64 -1.22 4.94
CA ARG A 379 -13.92 -1.04 3.69
C ARG A 379 -14.90 -0.46 2.68
N LEU A 380 -14.41 0.21 1.65
CA LEU A 380 -15.29 0.79 0.61
C LEU A 380 -16.33 1.75 1.24
N SER A 381 -15.88 2.54 2.20
CA SER A 381 -16.69 3.39 3.08
C SER A 381 -17.52 4.43 2.31
N SER A 382 -17.13 4.78 1.08
CA SER A 382 -17.93 5.67 0.22
C SER A 382 -19.33 5.12 -0.07
N ARG A 383 -19.55 3.81 0.07
CA ARG A 383 -20.83 3.15 -0.22
C ARG A 383 -21.81 3.14 0.96
N VAL A 384 -21.30 3.23 2.18
CA VAL A 384 -22.08 3.04 3.43
C VAL A 384 -22.65 4.39 3.92
N GLY A 385 -21.84 5.44 3.83
CA GLY A 385 -22.13 6.76 4.41
C GLY A 385 -20.94 7.30 5.19
N PHE A 386 -21.03 8.53 5.70
CA PHE A 386 -19.98 9.09 6.55
C PHE A 386 -20.47 9.83 7.80
N PRO A 387 -19.85 9.56 8.96
CA PRO A 387 -18.95 8.42 9.19
C PRO A 387 -19.72 7.09 9.04
N PRO A 388 -19.07 5.97 8.65
CA PRO A 388 -19.77 4.69 8.44
C PRO A 388 -20.12 4.09 9.79
N VAL A 389 -21.12 4.68 10.45
CA VAL A 389 -21.49 4.43 11.84
C VAL A 389 -23.01 4.35 11.97
N GLY A 390 -23.46 3.67 13.03
CA GLY A 390 -24.87 3.59 13.40
C GLY A 390 -25.75 3.12 12.26
N GLU A 391 -26.88 3.81 12.09
CA GLU A 391 -27.89 3.50 11.08
C GLU A 391 -27.39 3.51 9.63
N SER A 392 -26.20 4.06 9.35
CA SER A 392 -25.58 3.98 8.01
C SER A 392 -25.40 2.52 7.56
N TRP A 393 -25.28 1.57 8.50
CA TRP A 393 -25.14 0.14 8.21
C TRP A 393 -26.45 -0.58 7.89
N GLN A 394 -27.61 0.08 8.04
CA GLN A 394 -28.92 -0.50 7.72
C GLN A 394 -29.12 -1.89 8.36
N ASP A 395 -29.57 -2.88 7.60
CA ASP A 395 -29.83 -4.27 8.04
C ASP A 395 -28.57 -5.16 8.09
N THR A 396 -27.38 -4.55 7.92
CA THR A 396 -26.13 -5.30 7.88
C THR A 396 -25.83 -5.91 9.24
N HIS A 397 -25.47 -7.19 9.28
CA HIS A 397 -25.26 -7.93 10.53
C HIS A 397 -24.15 -8.98 10.38
N ALA A 398 -23.47 -9.27 11.47
CA ALA A 398 -22.47 -10.32 11.59
C ALA A 398 -23.05 -11.56 12.24
N ASN A 399 -22.85 -12.73 11.61
CA ASN A 399 -23.23 -14.02 12.18
C ASN A 399 -22.09 -14.59 13.04
N LEU A 400 -22.33 -14.74 14.35
CA LEU A 400 -21.40 -15.32 15.32
C LEU A 400 -21.64 -16.84 15.44
N ALA A 401 -20.71 -17.65 14.94
CA ALA A 401 -20.79 -19.10 15.11
C ALA A 401 -20.50 -19.47 16.57
N SER A 402 -21.55 -19.65 17.39
CA SER A 402 -21.52 -20.03 18.81
C SER A 402 -20.45 -19.27 19.61
N GLY A 403 -20.80 -18.04 20.00
CA GLY A 403 -19.93 -17.12 20.74
C GLY A 403 -20.51 -16.72 22.10
N PRO A 404 -19.72 -16.06 22.95
CA PRO A 404 -20.14 -15.60 24.27
C PRO A 404 -21.35 -14.65 24.17
N CYS A 405 -22.32 -14.81 25.06
CA CYS A 405 -23.57 -14.04 25.05
C CYS A 405 -23.37 -12.58 25.46
N GLY A 406 -22.24 -12.25 26.09
CA GLY A 406 -21.82 -10.90 26.47
C GLY A 406 -20.50 -10.53 25.79
N LEU A 407 -20.48 -9.37 25.16
CA LEU A 407 -19.29 -8.76 24.56
C LEU A 407 -19.09 -7.38 25.19
N HIS A 408 -17.86 -7.08 25.61
CA HIS A 408 -17.47 -5.73 26.03
C HIS A 408 -16.63 -5.09 24.94
N ASP A 409 -16.98 -3.88 24.55
CA ASP A 409 -16.12 -3.08 23.69
C ASP A 409 -14.89 -2.64 24.49
N VAL A 410 -13.71 -3.09 24.05
CA VAL A 410 -12.39 -2.74 24.64
C VAL A 410 -12.24 -1.23 24.74
N PHE A 411 -12.91 -0.52 23.85
CA PHE A 411 -12.68 0.84 23.60
C PHE A 411 -13.79 1.74 24.15
N SER A 412 -15.08 1.41 24.04
CA SER A 412 -16.18 2.22 24.60
C SER A 412 -16.73 1.75 25.95
N ASP A 413 -16.26 0.60 26.45
CA ASP A 413 -16.76 -0.07 27.66
C ASP A 413 -18.27 -0.42 27.60
N ARG A 414 -18.87 -0.32 26.41
CA ARG A 414 -20.26 -0.66 26.16
C ARG A 414 -20.42 -2.17 26.04
N GLU A 415 -21.40 -2.70 26.75
CA GLU A 415 -21.82 -4.10 26.63
C GLU A 415 -22.75 -4.30 25.42
N LEU A 416 -22.62 -5.47 24.82
CA LEU A 416 -23.59 -6.02 23.87
C LEU A 416 -23.96 -7.43 24.20
N ARG A 417 -25.12 -7.78 23.66
CA ARG A 417 -25.52 -9.16 23.49
C ARG A 417 -25.82 -9.41 22.03
N ALA A 418 -25.33 -10.53 21.52
CA ALA A 418 -25.76 -11.01 20.21
C ALA A 418 -27.17 -11.60 20.34
N GLU A 419 -28.09 -11.15 19.49
CA GLU A 419 -29.45 -11.67 19.42
C GLU A 419 -29.50 -12.77 18.35
N ASN A 420 -29.95 -13.98 18.69
CA ASN A 420 -30.02 -15.11 17.74
C ASN A 420 -28.69 -15.40 17.02
N SER A 421 -27.56 -15.25 17.71
CA SER A 421 -26.22 -15.38 17.11
C SER A 421 -25.89 -14.35 16.02
N GLN A 422 -26.64 -13.25 15.97
CA GLN A 422 -26.40 -12.11 15.08
C GLN A 422 -26.02 -10.87 15.88
N LEU A 423 -25.10 -10.09 15.34
CA LEU A 423 -24.71 -8.79 15.85
C LEU A 423 -24.92 -7.75 14.76
N LYS A 424 -25.84 -6.81 14.95
CA LYS A 424 -26.12 -5.77 13.95
C LYS A 424 -24.93 -4.84 13.80
N LEU A 425 -24.56 -4.53 12.57
CA LEU A 425 -23.47 -3.60 12.28
C LEU A 425 -23.82 -2.17 12.69
N SER A 426 -25.10 -1.79 12.78
CA SER A 426 -25.49 -0.46 13.27
C SER A 426 -25.27 -0.28 14.77
N GLU A 427 -25.55 -1.32 15.54
CA GLU A 427 -25.25 -1.36 16.97
C GLU A 427 -23.74 -1.44 17.14
N ALA A 428 -23.12 -2.39 16.39
CA ALA A 428 -21.69 -2.55 16.18
C ALA A 428 -21.04 -1.18 16.07
N MET A 429 -21.18 -0.65 14.89
CA MET A 429 -20.54 0.52 14.41
C MET A 429 -21.13 1.82 14.96
N LEU A 430 -21.65 1.88 16.19
CA LEU A 430 -22.46 3.03 16.60
C LEU A 430 -21.71 4.37 16.59
N GLN A 431 -20.44 4.43 17.03
CA GLN A 431 -19.71 5.68 17.28
C GLN A 431 -18.38 5.88 16.46
N LEU A 432 -17.54 4.87 16.15
CA LEU A 432 -16.19 4.89 15.44
C LEU A 432 -16.50 4.29 14.08
N PRO A 433 -15.50 4.17 13.22
CA PRO A 433 -15.41 3.27 12.09
C PRO A 433 -14.52 1.99 12.28
N PHE A 434 -14.39 1.35 13.46
CA PHE A 434 -13.98 -0.05 13.73
C PHE A 434 -14.32 -0.57 15.17
N ALA A 435 -14.37 -1.88 15.43
CA ALA A 435 -14.31 -2.41 16.83
C ALA A 435 -13.20 -3.36 17.10
N VAL A 436 -12.95 -3.43 18.41
CA VAL A 436 -12.51 -4.65 19.08
C VAL A 436 -13.40 -4.94 20.30
N PHE A 437 -14.07 -6.10 20.31
CA PHE A 437 -14.71 -6.62 21.53
C PHE A 437 -13.86 -7.66 22.21
N THR A 438 -14.00 -7.81 23.52
CA THR A 438 -13.57 -8.98 24.28
C THR A 438 -14.78 -9.71 24.86
N ASN A 439 -14.66 -11.02 25.05
CA ASN A 439 -15.57 -11.73 25.91
C ASN A 439 -15.29 -11.41 27.39
N SER A 440 -16.36 -11.34 28.19
CA SER A 440 -16.31 -11.20 29.65
C SER A 440 -15.64 -12.40 30.31
#